data_AF-A0A529QBW0-F1
#
_entry.id   AF-A0A529QBW0-F1
#
_cell.length_a   1.000
_cell.length_b   1.000
_cell.length_c   1.000
_cell.angle_alpha   90.00
_cell.angle_beta   90.00
_cell.angle_gamma   90.00
#
_symmetry.space_group_name_H-M   'P 1'
#
loop_
_entity.id
_entity.type
_entity.pdbx_description
1 polymer ?
#
loop_
_entity_poly.entity_id
_entity_poly.type
_entity_poly.pdbx_seq_one_letter_code
_entity_poly.pdbx_strand_id
1 'polypeptide(L)'
;MAIANAPKQAAALARMAMRAIMDRADFLVSDWDALNANGDHSTALGLRVAMWEIGLAAVREMPIFGHGITASRALMKQGFHEQFGLSAGFSHFHNGFLTAMVEAGLLGGLALA
;
A
#
# COMPACT_ATOMS: atom_id res chain seq x y z
N MET A 1 -38.64 -27.92 17.66
CA MET A 1 -37.23 -28.30 17.87
C MET A 1 -36.34 -27.52 16.89
N ALA A 2 -36.12 -26.22 17.11
CA ALA A 2 -35.30 -25.37 16.22
C ALA A 2 -34.35 -24.40 16.96
N ILE A 3 -34.43 -24.34 18.30
CA ILE A 3 -33.75 -23.31 19.10
C ILE A 3 -32.38 -23.80 19.66
N ALA A 4 -32.10 -25.11 19.59
CA ALA A 4 -30.92 -25.72 20.25
C ALA A 4 -29.59 -25.61 19.47
N ASN A 5 -29.61 -25.18 18.20
CA ASN A 5 -28.42 -25.18 17.32
C ASN A 5 -27.83 -23.79 17.03
N ALA A 6 -28.55 -22.71 17.35
CA ALA A 6 -28.09 -21.33 17.15
C ALA A 6 -26.69 -21.04 17.74
N PRO A 7 -26.36 -21.42 18.99
CA PRO A 7 -25.05 -21.10 19.57
C PRO A 7 -23.90 -21.89 18.90
N LYS A 8 -24.16 -23.12 18.44
CA LYS A 8 -23.16 -23.95 17.74
C LYS A 8 -22.84 -23.38 16.35
N GLN A 9 -23.86 -22.90 15.64
CA GLN A 9 -23.71 -22.24 14.35
C GLN A 9 -22.96 -20.90 14.49
N ALA A 10 -23.31 -20.09 15.49
CA ALA A 10 -22.60 -18.84 15.79
C ALA A 10 -21.11 -19.09 16.11
N ALA A 11 -20.80 -20.10 16.93
CA ALA A 11 -19.42 -20.46 17.26
C ALA A 11 -18.64 -21.03 16.05
N ALA A 12 -19.32 -21.68 15.09
CA ALA A 12 -18.69 -22.11 13.84
C ALA A 12 -18.36 -20.91 12.95
N LEU A 13 -19.29 -19.98 12.78
CA LEU A 13 -19.08 -18.72 12.04
C LEU A 13 -17.95 -17.89 12.64
N ALA A 14 -17.93 -17.72 13.96
CA ALA A 14 -16.88 -16.98 14.65
C ALA A 14 -15.50 -17.61 14.44
N ARG A 15 -15.39 -18.95 14.47
CA ARG A 15 -14.11 -19.64 14.20
C ARG A 15 -13.65 -19.50 12.75
N MET A 16 -14.57 -19.54 11.78
CA MET A 16 -14.22 -19.32 10.37
C MET A 16 -13.77 -17.88 10.15
N ALA A 17 -14.49 -16.90 10.70
CA ALA A 17 -14.11 -15.49 10.64
C ALA A 17 -12.75 -15.25 11.30
N MET A 18 -12.52 -15.83 12.49
CA MET A 18 -11.24 -15.71 13.18
C MET A 18 -10.10 -16.31 12.37
N ARG A 19 -10.28 -17.49 11.74
CA ARG A 19 -9.26 -18.07 10.85
C ARG A 19 -8.92 -17.13 9.70
N ALA A 20 -9.92 -16.58 9.03
CA ALA A 20 -9.69 -15.63 7.95
C ALA A 20 -8.92 -14.37 8.42
N ILE A 21 -9.16 -13.91 9.65
CA ILE A 21 -8.41 -12.78 10.24
C ILE A 21 -6.97 -13.21 10.56
N MET A 22 -6.78 -14.37 11.17
CA MET A 22 -5.45 -14.88 11.54
C MET A 22 -4.59 -15.14 10.31
N ASP A 23 -5.15 -15.73 9.25
CA ASP A 23 -4.42 -15.93 7.99
C ASP A 23 -3.89 -14.60 7.44
N ARG A 24 -4.71 -13.53 7.50
CA ARG A 24 -4.29 -12.18 7.09
C ARG A 24 -3.22 -11.60 8.01
N ALA A 25 -3.30 -11.84 9.32
CA ALA A 25 -2.27 -11.40 10.27
C ALA A 25 -0.94 -12.10 9.98
N ASP A 26 -0.95 -13.41 9.72
CA ASP A 26 0.24 -14.20 9.40
C ASP A 26 0.88 -13.71 8.08
N PHE A 27 0.08 -13.42 7.06
CA PHE A 27 0.58 -12.80 5.83
C PHE A 27 1.23 -11.43 6.08
N LEU A 28 0.63 -10.58 6.90
CA LEU A 28 1.19 -9.26 7.22
C LEU A 28 2.51 -9.37 7.99
N VAL A 29 2.61 -10.30 8.95
CA VAL A 29 3.84 -10.55 9.70
C VAL A 29 4.93 -11.10 8.76
N SER A 30 4.59 -12.06 7.91
CA SER A 30 5.55 -12.58 6.92
C SER A 30 6.06 -11.51 5.96
N ASP A 31 5.17 -10.66 5.46
CA ASP A 31 5.53 -9.52 4.59
C ASP A 31 6.42 -8.51 5.33
N TRP A 32 6.14 -8.26 6.61
CA TRP A 32 6.94 -7.39 7.47
C TRP A 32 8.34 -7.95 7.70
N ASP A 33 8.46 -9.25 8.00
CA ASP A 33 9.75 -9.89 8.22
C ASP A 33 10.59 -9.88 6.93
N ALA A 34 9.97 -10.15 5.77
CA ALA A 34 10.66 -10.04 4.48
C ALA A 34 11.20 -8.62 4.22
N LEU A 35 10.40 -7.60 4.52
CA LEU A 35 10.81 -6.21 4.37
C LEU A 35 11.89 -5.80 5.38
N ASN A 36 11.68 -6.07 6.66
CA ASN A 36 12.53 -5.57 7.75
C ASN A 36 13.84 -6.36 7.89
N ALA A 37 13.83 -7.67 7.61
CA ALA A 37 15.03 -8.50 7.70
C ALA A 37 15.84 -8.52 6.40
N ASN A 38 15.18 -8.53 5.23
CA ASN A 38 15.85 -8.73 3.95
C ASN A 38 15.76 -7.53 3.00
N GLY A 39 15.06 -6.45 3.39
CA GLY A 39 14.81 -5.31 2.50
C GLY A 39 13.94 -5.67 1.30
N ASP A 40 13.15 -6.75 1.39
CA ASP A 40 12.37 -7.25 0.25
C ASP A 40 11.13 -6.40 0.00
N HIS A 41 11.19 -5.58 -1.05
CA HIS A 41 10.09 -4.72 -1.48
C HIS A 41 9.13 -5.40 -2.48
N SER A 42 9.34 -6.67 -2.81
CA SER A 42 8.51 -7.41 -3.78
C SER A 42 7.20 -7.94 -3.20
N THR A 43 7.04 -7.92 -1.87
CA THR A 43 5.83 -8.33 -1.16
C THR A 43 4.71 -7.29 -1.24
N ALA A 44 3.48 -7.64 -0.83
CA ALA A 44 2.36 -6.70 -0.90
C ALA A 44 2.59 -5.49 0.03
N LEU A 45 3.15 -5.71 1.22
CA LEU A 45 3.59 -4.61 2.09
C LEU A 45 4.78 -3.86 1.51
N GLY A 46 5.79 -4.58 1.02
CA GLY A 46 7.01 -4.01 0.45
C GLY A 46 6.71 -3.04 -0.69
N LEU A 47 5.81 -3.42 -1.60
CA LEU A 47 5.37 -2.56 -2.70
C LEU A 47 4.73 -1.26 -2.19
N ARG A 48 3.91 -1.31 -1.12
CA ARG A 48 3.30 -0.11 -0.54
C ARG A 48 4.35 0.82 0.08
N VAL A 49 5.35 0.24 0.75
CA VAL A 49 6.45 1.01 1.34
C VAL A 49 7.30 1.65 0.23
N ALA A 50 7.65 0.91 -0.81
CA ALA A 50 8.33 1.45 -1.98
C ALA A 50 7.57 2.61 -2.64
N MET A 51 6.24 2.50 -2.78
CA MET A 51 5.41 3.61 -3.28
C MET A 51 5.53 4.86 -2.39
N TRP A 52 5.55 4.71 -1.07
CA TRP A 52 5.74 5.82 -0.15
C TRP A 52 7.10 6.47 -0.30
N GLU A 53 8.17 5.67 -0.38
CA GLU A 53 9.53 6.18 -0.52
C GLU A 53 9.71 6.95 -1.83
N ILE A 54 9.28 6.37 -2.95
CA ILE A 54 9.32 7.02 -4.26
C ILE A 54 8.47 8.29 -4.27
N GLY A 55 7.24 8.23 -3.74
CA GLY A 55 6.33 9.36 -3.71
C GLY A 55 6.85 10.51 -2.85
N LEU A 56 7.38 10.21 -1.66
CA LEU A 56 7.95 11.23 -0.78
C LEU A 56 9.24 11.84 -1.37
N ALA A 57 10.04 11.05 -2.09
CA ALA A 57 11.18 11.60 -2.84
C ALA A 57 10.72 12.56 -3.93
N ALA A 58 9.72 12.17 -4.74
CA ALA A 58 9.17 13.02 -5.79
C ALA A 58 8.54 14.32 -5.26
N VAL A 59 7.84 14.26 -4.11
CA VAL A 59 7.29 15.45 -3.44
C VAL A 59 8.40 16.38 -2.97
N ARG A 60 9.53 15.85 -2.46
CA ARG A 60 10.68 16.68 -2.05
C ARG A 60 11.38 17.33 -3.23
N GLU A 61 11.39 16.66 -4.38
CA GLU A 61 11.99 17.18 -5.62
C GLU A 61 11.19 18.36 -6.19
N MET A 62 9.86 18.26 -6.25
CA MET A 62 8.99 19.31 -6.80
C MET A 62 7.78 19.59 -5.89
N PRO A 63 7.99 20.25 -4.74
CA PRO A 63 6.98 20.37 -3.69
C PRO A 63 5.81 21.28 -4.06
N ILE A 64 6.04 22.34 -4.85
CA ILE A 64 5.00 23.36 -5.09
C ILE A 64 4.01 22.90 -6.16
N PHE A 65 4.49 22.48 -7.32
CA PHE A 65 3.65 22.18 -8.49
C PHE A 65 3.48 20.68 -8.76
N GLY A 66 4.27 19.82 -8.13
CA GLY A 66 4.30 18.39 -8.45
C GLY A 66 4.76 18.10 -9.88
N HIS A 67 4.80 16.83 -10.22
CA HIS A 67 5.32 16.30 -11.49
C HIS A 67 4.27 16.18 -12.59
N GLY A 68 2.99 16.39 -12.28
CA GLY A 68 1.89 16.13 -13.20
C GLY A 68 1.56 14.64 -13.36
N ILE A 69 0.33 14.37 -13.81
CA ILE A 69 -0.27 13.01 -13.89
C ILE A 69 0.51 12.07 -14.82
N THR A 70 1.02 12.58 -15.94
CA THR A 70 1.74 11.74 -16.92
C THR A 70 3.13 11.37 -16.41
N ALA A 71 3.86 12.32 -15.83
CA ALA A 71 5.21 12.05 -15.34
C ALA A 71 5.18 11.23 -14.03
N SER A 72 4.16 11.40 -13.18
CA SER A 72 4.03 10.66 -11.91
C SER A 72 4.08 9.13 -12.10
N ARG A 73 3.46 8.61 -13.16
CA ARG A 73 3.47 7.18 -13.51
C ARG A 73 4.83 6.70 -13.99
N ALA A 74 5.50 7.50 -14.81
CA ALA A 74 6.85 7.20 -15.30
C ALA A 74 7.85 7.20 -14.14
N LEU A 75 7.78 8.22 -13.27
CA LEU A 75 8.57 8.34 -12.05
C LEU A 75 8.38 7.16 -11.12
N MET A 76 7.14 6.72 -10.92
CA MET A 76 6.88 5.54 -10.10
C MET A 76 7.50 4.28 -10.69
N LYS A 77 7.30 4.02 -12.00
CA LYS A 77 7.89 2.86 -12.66
C LYS A 77 9.42 2.88 -12.62
N GLN A 78 10.00 4.05 -12.87
CA GLN A 78 11.45 4.26 -12.80
C GLN A 78 11.96 4.06 -11.37
N GLY A 79 11.30 4.63 -10.36
CA GLY A 79 11.67 4.46 -8.96
C GLY A 79 11.62 3.01 -8.50
N PHE A 80 10.60 2.25 -8.91
CA PHE A 80 10.54 0.81 -8.64
C PHE A 80 11.74 0.06 -9.21
N HIS A 81 12.14 0.39 -10.44
CA HIS A 81 13.26 -0.26 -11.10
C HIS A 81 14.60 0.14 -10.51
N GLU A 82 14.84 1.45 -10.35
CA GLU A 82 16.14 1.99 -9.95
C GLU A 82 16.43 1.81 -8.46
N GLN A 83 15.42 1.95 -7.59
CA GLN A 83 15.62 1.92 -6.13
C GLN A 83 15.46 0.50 -5.56
N PHE A 84 14.63 -0.34 -6.19
CA PHE A 84 14.25 -1.64 -5.64
C PHE A 84 14.48 -2.81 -6.60
N GLY A 85 14.94 -2.57 -7.84
CA GLY A 85 15.13 -3.63 -8.84
C GLY A 85 13.82 -4.28 -9.32
N LEU A 86 12.67 -3.63 -9.08
CA LEU A 86 11.35 -4.18 -9.36
C LEU A 86 10.82 -3.69 -10.71
N SER A 87 10.34 -4.61 -11.54
CA SER A 87 9.56 -4.28 -12.74
C SER A 87 8.08 -4.07 -12.39
N ALA A 88 7.80 -3.10 -11.53
CA ALA A 88 6.45 -2.76 -11.07
C ALA A 88 6.01 -1.37 -11.57
N GLY A 89 4.69 -1.17 -11.68
CA GLY A 89 4.11 0.11 -12.06
C GLY A 89 2.61 0.14 -11.79
N PHE A 90 2.11 1.28 -11.31
CA PHE A 90 0.71 1.47 -10.94
C PHE A 90 0.15 2.75 -11.58
N SER A 91 -1.16 2.98 -11.47
CA SER A 91 -1.79 4.20 -11.97
C SER A 91 -1.77 5.36 -10.97
N HIS A 92 -1.58 5.07 -9.69
CA HIS A 92 -1.59 6.00 -8.57
C HIS A 92 -0.63 5.51 -7.47
N PHE A 93 -0.22 6.41 -6.59
CA PHE A 93 0.53 6.07 -5.38
C PHE A 93 -0.39 5.40 -4.34
N HIS A 94 0.18 4.94 -3.23
CA HIS A 94 -0.53 4.15 -2.22
C HIS A 94 -1.87 4.75 -1.76
N ASN A 95 -1.99 6.07 -1.71
CA ASN A 95 -3.24 6.76 -1.43
C ASN A 95 -3.44 8.00 -2.32
N GLY A 96 -4.67 8.51 -2.36
CA GLY A 96 -5.04 9.67 -3.17
C GLY A 96 -4.35 10.96 -2.75
N PHE A 97 -4.07 11.15 -1.45
CA PHE A 97 -3.37 12.33 -0.94
C PHE A 97 -1.92 12.39 -1.43
N LEU A 98 -1.17 11.30 -1.30
CA LEU A 98 0.20 11.18 -1.82
C LEU A 98 0.21 11.34 -3.34
N THR A 99 -0.76 10.76 -4.03
CA THR A 99 -0.90 10.93 -5.48
C THR A 99 -1.08 12.39 -5.85
N ALA A 100 -2.02 13.11 -5.19
CA ALA A 100 -2.24 14.53 -5.43
C ALA A 100 -1.02 15.39 -5.09
N MET A 101 -0.29 15.06 -4.04
CA MET A 101 0.97 15.73 -3.70
C MET A 101 2.05 15.49 -4.75
N VAL A 102 2.20 14.27 -5.26
CA VAL A 102 3.18 13.99 -6.33
C VAL A 102 2.77 14.66 -7.65
N GLU A 103 1.48 14.68 -7.98
CA GLU A 103 0.99 15.18 -9.26
C GLU A 103 0.83 16.70 -9.30
N ALA A 104 0.41 17.33 -8.21
CA ALA A 104 0.06 18.75 -8.14
C ALA A 104 0.70 19.50 -6.97
N GLY A 105 1.62 18.87 -6.23
CA GLY A 105 2.36 19.50 -5.13
C GLY A 105 1.46 19.95 -3.99
N LEU A 106 1.87 21.03 -3.32
CA LEU A 106 1.11 21.65 -2.22
C LEU A 106 -0.31 22.03 -2.63
N LEU A 107 -0.54 22.43 -3.89
CA LEU A 107 -1.89 22.76 -4.36
C LEU A 107 -2.80 21.53 -4.32
N GLY A 108 -2.30 20.39 -4.77
CA GLY A 108 -3.01 19.11 -4.69
C GLY A 108 -3.24 18.65 -3.25
N GLY A 109 -2.20 18.75 -2.41
CA GLY A 109 -2.30 18.39 -0.99
C GLY A 109 -3.33 19.22 -0.22
N LEU A 110 -3.29 20.54 -0.38
CA LEU A 110 -4.23 21.45 0.28
C LEU A 110 -5.67 21.27 -0.20
N ALA A 111 -5.89 20.85 -1.45
CA ALA A 111 -7.23 20.58 -1.95
C ALA A 111 -7.89 19.33 -1.32
N LEU A 112 -7.09 18.43 -0.73
CA LEU A 112 -7.54 17.18 -0.12
C LEU A 112 -7.31 17.12 1.41
N ALA A 113 -6.85 18.21 2.01
CA ALA A 113 -6.55 18.32 3.44
C ALA A 113 -7.78 18.66 4.29
#